data_AF-A0AA45MLY6-F1
#
_entry.id   AF-A0AA45MLY6-F1
#
_cell.length_a   1.000
_cell.length_b   1.000
_cell.length_c   1.000
_cell.angle_alpha   90.00
_cell.angle_beta   90.00
_cell.angle_gamma   90.00
#
_symmetry.space_group_name_H-M   'P 1'
#
loop_
_entity.id
_entity.type
_entity.pdbx_description
1 polymer ?
#
loop_
_entity_poly.entity_id
_entity_poly.type
_entity_poly.pdbx_seq_one_letter_code
_entity_poly.pdbx_strand_id
1 'polypeptide(L)'
;MGLFDKLAQHLSSAIADVEKSQQQRHHNSAVGPGRMRQTDVIKGPGSPLPSAPGIYRHTNKETKAVEYVGQTNDLRKRQQEHQRSGKLDPGRQNVQFSVARPGADKAALCATEVNHIARHNPSGNSTKGGNGRR
;
A
#
# COMPACT_ATOMS: atom_id res chain seq x y z
N MET A 1 -2.45 -48.06 12.15
CA MET A 1 -2.18 -46.74 11.53
C MET A 1 -0.74 -46.72 11.08
N GLY A 2 -0.53 -46.62 9.76
CA GLY A 2 0.75 -46.90 9.10
C GLY A 2 1.73 -45.73 9.13
N LEU A 3 3.00 -46.02 8.91
CA LEU A 3 4.10 -45.04 8.82
C LEU A 3 3.86 -43.94 7.77
N PHE A 4 3.04 -44.21 6.75
CA PHE A 4 2.66 -43.26 5.69
C PHE A 4 1.70 -42.15 6.16
N ASP A 5 0.78 -42.44 7.11
CA ASP A 5 -0.17 -41.43 7.63
C ASP A 5 0.54 -40.33 8.43
N LYS A 6 1.60 -40.71 9.17
CA LYS A 6 2.37 -39.76 9.99
C LYS A 6 3.17 -38.78 9.13
N LEU A 7 3.72 -39.24 7.99
CA LEU A 7 4.45 -38.37 7.04
C LEU A 7 3.53 -37.37 6.35
N ALA A 8 2.32 -37.78 5.95
CA ALA A 8 1.33 -36.88 5.33
C ALA A 8 0.82 -35.81 6.31
N GLN A 9 0.64 -36.15 7.58
CA GLN A 9 0.27 -35.18 8.63
C GLN A 9 1.39 -34.17 8.94
N HIS A 10 2.66 -34.60 8.92
CA HIS A 10 3.80 -33.69 9.10
C HIS A 10 4.02 -32.75 7.91
N LEU A 11 3.81 -33.21 6.68
CA LEU A 11 3.84 -32.34 5.50
C LEU A 11 2.70 -31.32 5.49
N SER A 12 1.48 -31.76 5.84
CA SER A 12 0.30 -30.87 5.91
C SER A 12 0.45 -29.78 6.98
N SER A 13 1.01 -30.13 8.14
CA SER A 13 1.27 -29.16 9.21
C SER A 13 2.39 -28.17 8.83
N ALA A 14 3.47 -28.64 8.21
CA ALA A 14 4.54 -27.76 7.73
C ALA A 14 4.06 -26.76 6.67
N ILE A 15 3.18 -27.18 5.74
CA ILE A 15 2.58 -26.30 4.74
C ILE A 15 1.68 -25.26 5.44
N ALA A 16 0.83 -25.69 6.37
CA ALA A 16 -0.03 -24.80 7.13
C ALA A 16 0.76 -23.79 7.98
N ASP A 17 1.92 -24.18 8.52
CA ASP A 17 2.79 -23.29 9.29
C ASP A 17 3.53 -22.29 8.40
N VAL A 18 3.94 -22.69 7.19
CA VAL A 18 4.48 -21.77 6.18
C VAL A 18 3.42 -20.77 5.72
N GLU A 19 2.18 -21.23 5.47
CA GLU A 19 1.07 -20.36 5.10
C GLU A 19 0.69 -19.40 6.23
N LYS A 20 0.62 -19.88 7.49
CA LYS A 20 0.36 -19.04 8.66
C LYS A 20 1.46 -18.03 8.91
N SER A 21 2.72 -18.40 8.76
CA SER A 21 3.85 -17.47 8.96
C SER A 21 3.96 -16.46 7.80
N GLN A 22 3.58 -16.82 6.57
CA GLN A 22 3.36 -15.86 5.49
C GLN A 22 2.19 -14.93 5.82
N GLN A 23 1.01 -15.44 6.19
CA GLN A 23 -0.15 -14.63 6.60
C GLN A 23 0.14 -13.71 7.79
N GLN A 24 0.91 -14.15 8.79
CA GLN A 24 1.32 -13.34 9.94
C GLN A 24 2.28 -12.22 9.55
N ARG A 25 3.15 -12.42 8.55
CA ARG A 25 3.96 -11.32 7.97
C ARG A 25 3.08 -10.26 7.30
N HIS A 26 1.95 -10.66 6.71
CA HIS A 26 1.01 -9.77 6.03
C HIS A 26 0.03 -9.03 6.95
N HIS A 27 -0.11 -9.46 8.21
CA HIS A 27 -0.96 -8.78 9.19
C HIS A 27 -0.40 -7.42 9.64
N ASN A 28 0.90 -7.20 9.45
CA ASN A 28 1.52 -5.94 9.79
C ASN A 28 1.54 -4.99 8.58
N SER A 29 0.85 -3.87 8.72
CA SER A 29 0.90 -2.74 7.79
C SER A 29 2.33 -2.44 7.35
N ALA A 30 2.52 -2.21 6.04
CA ALA A 30 3.81 -1.80 5.47
C ALA A 30 4.23 -0.40 5.92
N VAL A 31 3.34 0.37 6.54
CA VAL A 31 3.63 1.70 7.07
C VAL A 31 3.50 1.70 8.60
N GLY A 32 4.34 2.52 9.25
CA GLY A 32 4.34 2.66 10.70
C GLY A 32 3.05 3.25 11.28
N PRO A 33 2.89 3.20 12.61
CA PRO A 33 1.74 3.81 13.28
C PRO A 33 1.76 5.33 13.16
N GLY A 34 0.56 5.95 13.17
CA GLY A 34 0.40 7.40 13.14
C GLY A 34 -0.37 7.92 11.93
N ARG A 35 -0.55 9.25 11.89
CA ARG A 35 -1.21 9.91 10.75
C ARG A 35 -0.26 10.00 9.56
N MET A 36 -0.80 9.72 8.37
CA MET A 36 -0.08 9.94 7.12
C MET A 36 0.23 11.43 6.97
N ARG A 37 1.43 11.74 6.46
CA ARG A 37 1.82 13.12 6.12
C ARG A 37 0.98 13.60 4.94
N GLN A 38 0.73 14.90 4.84
CA GLN A 38 -0.10 15.47 3.78
C GLN A 38 0.63 16.61 3.07
N THR A 39 0.46 16.72 1.75
CA THR A 39 0.98 17.82 0.92
C THR A 39 0.14 17.98 -0.34
N ASP A 40 0.08 19.19 -0.89
CA ASP A 40 -0.33 19.49 -2.26
C ASP A 40 0.86 19.97 -3.13
N VAL A 41 2.02 20.18 -2.53
CA VAL A 41 3.27 20.47 -3.25
C VAL A 41 3.88 19.17 -3.75
N ILE A 42 3.67 18.87 -5.04
CA ILE A 42 4.10 17.60 -5.66
C ILE A 42 5.51 17.66 -6.24
N LYS A 43 5.91 18.84 -6.77
CA LYS A 43 7.17 19.06 -7.50
C LYS A 43 8.00 20.19 -6.91
N GLY A 44 9.25 20.30 -7.36
CA GLY A 44 10.18 21.34 -6.96
C GLY A 44 10.94 21.05 -5.65
N PRO A 45 11.89 21.92 -5.28
CA PRO A 45 12.73 21.75 -4.09
C PRO A 45 11.94 21.67 -2.77
N GLY A 46 10.79 22.36 -2.70
CA GLY A 46 9.93 22.38 -1.52
C GLY A 46 8.96 21.19 -1.39
N SER A 47 8.97 20.24 -2.34
CA SER A 47 8.10 19.06 -2.25
C SER A 47 8.55 18.14 -1.10
N PRO A 48 7.68 17.82 -0.13
CA PRO A 48 8.02 16.95 1.00
C PRO A 48 7.97 15.46 0.63
N LEU A 49 7.65 15.13 -0.62
CA LEU A 49 7.55 13.75 -1.11
C LEU A 49 8.95 13.13 -1.25
N PRO A 50 9.24 12.04 -0.52
CA PRO A 50 10.52 11.36 -0.61
C PRO A 50 10.59 10.45 -1.85
N SER A 51 11.79 10.25 -2.37
CA SER A 51 12.09 9.18 -3.33
C SER A 51 12.29 7.86 -2.59
N ALA A 52 11.18 7.32 -2.07
CA ALA A 52 11.16 6.12 -1.23
C ALA A 52 9.89 5.29 -1.48
N PRO A 53 9.92 3.98 -1.20
CA PRO A 53 8.73 3.13 -1.27
C PRO A 53 7.70 3.55 -0.22
N GLY A 54 6.42 3.36 -0.54
CA GLY A 54 5.36 3.69 0.40
C GLY A 54 3.95 3.60 -0.16
N ILE A 55 3.01 3.99 0.68
CA ILE A 55 1.58 4.08 0.39
C ILE A 55 1.18 5.54 0.31
N TYR A 56 0.26 5.86 -0.59
CA TYR A 56 -0.33 7.18 -0.71
C TYR A 56 -1.84 7.12 -0.92
N ARG A 57 -2.49 8.26 -0.65
CA ARG A 57 -3.90 8.50 -0.88
C ARG A 57 -4.06 9.87 -1.53
N HIS A 58 -4.98 10.00 -2.48
CA HIS A 58 -5.45 11.29 -2.97
C HIS A 58 -6.75 11.60 -2.24
N THR A 59 -6.79 12.75 -1.59
CA THR A 59 -7.94 13.17 -0.78
C THR A 59 -8.47 14.49 -1.29
N ASN A 60 -9.77 14.57 -1.50
CA ASN A 60 -10.44 15.79 -1.89
C ASN A 60 -10.23 16.89 -0.84
N LYS A 61 -9.85 18.10 -1.25
CA LYS A 61 -9.58 19.22 -0.34
C LYS A 61 -10.85 19.73 0.35
N GLU A 62 -12.00 19.66 -0.31
CA GLU A 62 -13.29 20.15 0.20
C GLU A 62 -13.96 19.09 1.08
N THR A 63 -14.23 17.92 0.51
CA THR A 63 -15.01 16.86 1.19
C THR A 63 -14.17 16.02 2.14
N LYS A 64 -12.84 16.12 2.07
CA LYS A 64 -11.87 15.25 2.77
C LYS A 64 -12.01 13.76 2.43
N ALA A 65 -12.82 13.39 1.43
CA ALA A 65 -12.99 12.02 0.99
C ALA A 65 -11.69 11.49 0.36
N VAL A 66 -11.39 10.21 0.61
CA VAL A 66 -10.30 9.51 -0.08
C VAL A 66 -10.81 9.09 -1.45
N GLU A 67 -10.27 9.70 -2.50
CA GLU A 67 -10.69 9.47 -3.88
C GLU A 67 -9.83 8.42 -4.58
N TYR A 68 -8.59 8.22 -4.11
CA TYR A 68 -7.69 7.23 -4.66
C TYR A 68 -6.69 6.73 -3.61
N VAL A 69 -6.30 5.46 -3.71
CA VAL A 69 -5.28 4.82 -2.88
C VAL A 69 -4.31 4.09 -3.79
N GLY A 70 -3.01 4.19 -3.51
CA GLY A 70 -2.03 3.36 -4.21
C GLY A 70 -0.75 3.13 -3.43
N GLN A 71 0.04 2.20 -3.94
CA GLN A 71 1.40 1.93 -3.47
C GLN A 71 2.45 2.17 -4.57
N THR A 72 3.70 2.40 -4.17
CA THR A 72 4.80 2.61 -5.11
C THR A 72 6.15 2.31 -4.46
N ASN A 73 7.17 2.08 -5.30
CA ASN A 73 8.57 1.99 -4.88
C ASN A 73 9.23 3.39 -4.80
N ASP A 74 8.60 4.41 -5.39
CA ASP A 74 9.03 5.80 -5.33
C ASP A 74 7.80 6.72 -5.27
N LEU A 75 7.57 7.32 -4.08
CA LEU A 75 6.46 8.23 -3.85
C LEU A 75 6.57 9.49 -4.72
N ARG A 76 7.72 10.15 -4.74
CA ARG A 76 7.95 11.38 -5.50
C ARG A 76 7.67 11.18 -6.98
N LYS A 77 8.30 10.19 -7.61
CA LYS A 77 8.12 9.91 -9.04
C LYS A 77 6.67 9.58 -9.36
N ARG A 78 6.03 8.71 -8.59
CA ARG A 78 4.66 8.25 -8.88
C ARG A 78 3.63 9.37 -8.78
N GLN A 79 3.77 10.28 -7.80
CA GLN A 79 2.85 11.42 -7.70
C GLN A 79 3.02 12.39 -8.87
N GLN A 80 4.25 12.65 -9.31
CA GLN A 80 4.51 13.48 -10.48
C GLN A 80 3.94 12.86 -11.77
N GLU A 81 4.06 11.54 -11.92
CA GLU A 81 3.45 10.82 -13.04
C GLU A 81 1.91 10.95 -13.04
N HIS A 82 1.27 10.78 -11.87
CA HIS A 82 -0.17 10.94 -11.75
C HIS A 82 -0.63 12.36 -12.02
N GLN A 83 0.13 13.36 -11.54
CA GLN A 83 -0.15 14.76 -11.86
C GLN A 83 -0.07 14.99 -13.37
N ARG A 84 1.01 14.50 -14.01
CA ARG A 84 1.19 14.63 -15.46
C ARG A 84 0.09 13.94 -16.26
N SER A 85 -0.42 12.81 -15.78
CA SER A 85 -1.49 12.06 -16.46
C SER A 85 -2.91 12.54 -16.09
N GLY A 86 -3.05 13.61 -15.29
CA GLY A 86 -4.36 14.11 -14.84
C GLY A 86 -5.07 13.22 -13.81
N LYS A 87 -4.39 12.23 -13.22
CA LYS A 87 -4.94 11.36 -12.16
C LYS A 87 -4.86 11.99 -10.77
N LEU A 88 -4.02 13.01 -10.63
CA LEU A 88 -3.88 13.83 -9.43
C LEU A 88 -4.00 15.29 -9.83
N ASP A 89 -4.93 16.00 -9.20
CA ASP A 89 -5.09 17.45 -9.34
C ASP A 89 -4.71 18.15 -8.03
N PRO A 90 -3.50 18.72 -7.91
CA PRO A 90 -3.08 19.42 -6.69
C PRO A 90 -3.92 20.66 -6.34
N GLY A 91 -4.71 21.20 -7.26
CA GLY A 91 -5.65 22.29 -6.98
C GLY A 91 -6.84 21.82 -6.15
N ARG A 92 -7.31 20.58 -6.39
CA ARG A 92 -8.51 19.99 -5.78
C ARG A 92 -8.23 18.90 -4.75
N GLN A 93 -7.04 18.31 -4.80
CA GLN A 93 -6.68 17.14 -4.02
C GLN A 93 -5.39 17.39 -3.24
N ASN A 94 -5.32 16.80 -2.05
CA ASN A 94 -4.07 16.60 -1.32
C ASN A 94 -3.55 15.18 -1.54
N VAL A 95 -2.24 15.01 -1.47
CA VAL A 95 -1.60 13.70 -1.33
C VAL A 95 -1.31 13.46 0.14
N GLN A 96 -1.93 12.43 0.70
CA GLN A 96 -1.51 11.84 1.96
C GLN A 96 -0.53 10.69 1.67
N PHE A 97 0.63 10.65 2.33
CA PHE A 97 1.65 9.64 2.08
C PHE A 97 2.30 9.12 3.37
N SER A 98 2.82 7.89 3.29
CA SER A 98 3.65 7.29 4.33
C SER A 98 4.70 6.40 3.69
N VAL A 99 5.92 6.59 4.16
CA VAL A 99 7.06 5.78 3.74
C VAL A 99 6.92 4.39 4.33
N ALA A 100 7.27 3.39 3.55
CA ALA A 100 7.31 2.01 4.00
C ALA A 100 8.30 1.87 5.17
N ARG A 101 7.95 1.05 6.18
CA ARG A 101 8.88 0.72 7.25
C ARG A 101 10.10 -0.04 6.70
N PRO A 102 11.27 0.05 7.34
CA PRO A 102 12.41 -0.79 6.98
C PRO A 102 12.02 -2.27 6.97
N GLY A 103 12.41 -2.99 5.91
CA GLY A 103 12.09 -4.41 5.74
C GLY A 103 10.66 -4.73 5.28
N ALA A 104 9.81 -3.73 5.02
CA ALA A 104 8.55 -3.99 4.34
C ALA A 104 8.80 -4.40 2.88
N ASP A 105 8.28 -5.56 2.52
CA ASP A 105 8.34 -6.06 1.16
C ASP A 105 7.16 -5.56 0.32
N LYS A 106 7.21 -5.89 -0.98
CA LYS A 106 6.16 -5.53 -1.93
C LYS A 106 4.82 -6.14 -1.58
N ALA A 107 4.80 -7.35 -1.03
CA ALA A 107 3.58 -8.05 -0.68
C ALA A 107 2.88 -7.36 0.50
N ALA A 108 3.62 -6.88 1.50
CA ALA A 108 3.11 -6.05 2.58
C ALA A 108 2.55 -4.72 2.05
N LEU A 109 3.22 -4.07 1.09
CA LEU A 109 2.69 -2.86 0.44
C LEU A 109 1.37 -3.12 -0.29
N CYS A 110 1.29 -4.21 -1.05
CA CYS A 110 0.06 -4.64 -1.72
C CYS A 110 -1.07 -4.94 -0.71
N ALA A 111 -0.80 -5.68 0.36
CA ALA A 111 -1.79 -5.97 1.40
C ALA A 111 -2.28 -4.67 2.08
N THR A 112 -1.36 -3.73 2.34
CA THR A 112 -1.70 -2.43 2.95
C THR A 112 -2.57 -1.58 2.02
N GLU A 113 -2.26 -1.56 0.72
CA GLU A 113 -3.07 -0.92 -0.30
C GLU A 113 -4.49 -1.51 -0.34
N VAL A 114 -4.62 -2.84 -0.41
CA VAL A 114 -5.91 -3.55 -0.38
C VAL A 114 -6.73 -3.15 0.85
N ASN A 115 -6.11 -3.16 2.03
CA ASN A 115 -6.76 -2.78 3.28
C ASN A 115 -7.24 -1.31 3.28
N HIS A 116 -6.46 -0.39 2.70
CA HIS A 116 -6.84 1.01 2.60
C HIS A 116 -7.98 1.24 1.60
N ILE A 117 -7.97 0.52 0.47
CA ILE A 117 -9.06 0.55 -0.51
C ILE A 117 -10.34 0.01 0.13
N ALA A 118 -10.26 -1.14 0.80
CA ALA A 118 -11.40 -1.75 1.48
C ALA A 118 -12.02 -0.82 2.55
N ARG A 119 -11.18 -0.10 3.30
CA ARG A 119 -11.63 0.82 4.36
C ARG A 119 -12.35 2.06 3.81
N HIS A 120 -11.91 2.58 2.67
CA HIS A 120 -12.35 3.89 2.19
C HIS A 120 -13.25 3.83 0.95
N ASN A 121 -13.30 2.69 0.27
CA ASN A 121 -14.01 2.49 -1.00
C ASN A 121 -13.82 3.67 -2.00
N PRO A 122 -12.57 4.04 -2.32
CA PRO A 122 -12.25 5.19 -3.15
C PRO A 122 -12.79 5.03 -4.58
N SER A 123 -13.52 6.04 -5.08
CA SER A 123 -14.14 6.01 -6.41
C SER A 123 -13.14 5.96 -7.57
N GLY A 124 -11.92 6.44 -7.38
CA GLY A 124 -10.86 6.44 -8.39
C GLY A 124 -10.10 5.11 -8.53
N ASN A 125 -10.31 4.14 -7.63
CA ASN A 125 -9.71 2.82 -7.77
C ASN A 125 -10.63 1.90 -8.58
N SER A 126 -10.14 1.45 -9.74
CA SER A 126 -10.88 0.48 -10.58
C SER A 126 -10.76 -0.97 -10.11
N THR A 127 -9.86 -1.26 -9.15
CA THR A 127 -9.63 -2.61 -8.62
C THR A 127 -9.54 -2.59 -7.10
N LYS A 128 -9.66 -3.75 -6.47
CA LYS A 128 -9.50 -3.93 -5.01
C LYS A 128 -8.05 -3.71 -4.52
N GLY A 129 -7.10 -3.42 -5.40
CA GLY A 129 -5.67 -3.28 -5.07
C GLY A 129 -4.88 -4.58 -5.22
N GLY A 130 -3.60 -4.54 -4.83
CA GLY A 130 -2.70 -5.70 -4.85
C GLY A 130 -1.94 -5.88 -6.16
N ASN A 131 -2.21 -5.03 -7.15
CA ASN A 131 -1.71 -5.13 -8.52
C ASN A 131 -0.50 -4.23 -8.80
N GLY A 132 0.18 -3.72 -7.77
CA GLY A 132 1.25 -2.75 -7.98
C GLY A 132 2.41 -3.34 -8.79
N ARG A 133 2.99 -2.50 -9.67
CA ARG A 133 4.08 -2.88 -10.58
C ARG A 133 5.22 -3.55 -9.82
N ARG A 134 5.57 -4.77 -10.25
CA ARG A 134 6.71 -5.57 -9.76
C ARG A 134 7.98 -5.12 -10.47
#